data_AF-A0A7S1V479-F1
#
_entry.id   AF-A0A7S1V479-F1
#
_cell.length_a   1.000
_cell.length_b   1.000
_cell.length_c   1.000
_cell.angle_alpha   90.00
_cell.angle_beta   90.00
_cell.angle_gamma   90.00
#
_symmetry.space_group_name_H-M   'P 1'
#
loop_
_entity.id
_entity.type
_entity.pdbx_description
1 polymer ?
#
loop_
_entity_poly.entity_id
_entity_poly.type
_entity_poly.pdbx_seq_one_letter_code
_entity_poly.pdbx_strand_id
1 'polypeptide(L)'
;CITDLCVGTNYLSIESGEWRVHAKASRKIDRVGTVISRNPPLAHSLLVDLESTCAYCFAKPPKLFRCSKCQTLRYCGRECQSKDFAQHKWECAYRSKRNGCSGGRWEDSTAEQHHQELILLLRTYGELQQCKKRKRDQCTKIDDLVQCGSHHWDEMVLAPKNREQSLTYSSLASVLTDVLPNSWLNPQHIEGVLRRFQANNFGIVNAMHATIGQGVYPHGALLNHSCDPNCLLRYREGTTMEIVTLRPIEAGEELTHSYVDLMKYTEQRSLELRNVHGFQCQCKRCKGEITVSLPELHQSSKLHRSTASIADLYKWIVDRSNPYVDSSSVLSSEVVDLEVEAAMKVYNKPDRIIDELDQQAQAFRCAADYHRANDDVEQEASALGQLVCLLEKACYAPLSMELYQARGDYLSSLLLTGNLSEARRQCTAIVAVLCLVFPSYHPLIGLQLFTLGDLEGACGDDLQKQQNIYKWARDVLRVSHGTQHDLVQHLDAQLQ
;
A
#
# COMPACT_ATOMS: atom_id res chain seq x y z
N CYS A 1 -4.81 29.32 10.83
CA CYS A 1 -6.26 29.48 10.61
C CYS A 1 -6.71 28.47 9.58
N ILE A 2 -7.08 27.26 10.01
CA ILE A 2 -7.58 26.16 9.15
C ILE A 2 -9.09 26.31 8.88
N THR A 3 -9.71 27.36 9.44
CA THR A 3 -11.14 27.41 9.72
C THR A 3 -12.04 27.95 8.61
N ASP A 4 -11.50 28.56 7.55
CA ASP A 4 -12.34 29.27 6.55
C ASP A 4 -12.15 28.85 5.08
N LEU A 5 -11.36 27.81 4.80
CA LEU A 5 -11.10 27.37 3.42
C LEU A 5 -11.74 26.00 3.15
N CYS A 6 -12.97 25.98 2.63
CA CYS A 6 -13.51 24.99 1.69
C CYS A 6 -13.06 23.50 1.83
N VAL A 7 -13.10 22.87 3.02
CA VAL A 7 -12.86 21.40 3.14
C VAL A 7 -14.01 20.62 3.79
N GLY A 8 -15.20 21.22 3.87
CA GLY A 8 -16.41 20.44 4.08
C GLY A 8 -16.78 19.70 2.79
N THR A 9 -16.42 18.42 2.66
CA THR A 9 -17.22 17.55 1.77
C THR A 9 -18.53 17.23 2.47
N ASN A 10 -19.46 16.57 1.78
CA ASN A 10 -20.66 16.04 2.44
C ASN A 10 -20.35 15.08 3.61
N TYR A 11 -19.12 14.57 3.74
CA TYR A 11 -18.75 13.57 4.73
C TYR A 11 -17.53 13.93 5.59
N LEU A 12 -16.76 14.96 5.23
CA LEU A 12 -15.54 15.34 5.92
C LEU A 12 -15.70 16.71 6.59
N SER A 13 -15.21 16.81 7.82
CA SER A 13 -14.98 18.05 8.55
C SER A 13 -13.56 18.06 9.10
N ILE A 14 -13.01 19.24 9.34
CA ILE A 14 -11.67 19.42 9.89
C ILE A 14 -11.78 20.08 11.26
N GLU A 15 -11.14 19.50 12.26
CA GLU A 15 -10.98 20.08 13.58
C GLU A 15 -9.50 20.34 13.87
N SER A 16 -9.18 21.56 14.32
CA SER A 16 -7.81 21.91 14.71
C SER A 16 -7.54 21.39 16.12
N GLY A 17 -6.57 20.48 16.27
CA GLY A 17 -6.03 20.08 17.56
C GLY A 17 -4.78 20.88 17.93
N GLU A 18 -4.33 20.73 19.17
CA GLU A 18 -3.13 21.42 19.69
C GLU A 18 -1.85 21.02 18.93
N TRP A 19 -1.76 19.77 18.49
CA TRP A 19 -0.57 19.18 17.87
C TRP A 19 -0.75 18.71 16.42
N ARG A 20 -2.01 18.58 15.96
CA ARG A 20 -2.35 18.10 14.62
C ARG A 20 -3.76 18.48 14.22
N VAL A 21 -4.05 18.30 12.95
CA VAL A 21 -5.39 18.41 12.38
C VAL A 21 -6.10 17.07 12.50
N HIS A 22 -7.41 17.09 12.75
CA HIS A 22 -8.25 15.89 12.79
C HIS A 22 -9.29 15.94 11.68
N ALA A 23 -9.16 15.04 10.71
CA ALA A 23 -10.19 14.73 9.73
C ALA A 23 -11.29 13.90 10.39
N LYS A 24 -12.52 14.43 10.47
CA LYS A 24 -13.66 13.77 11.12
C LYS A 24 -14.85 13.62 10.19
N ALA A 25 -15.62 12.56 10.40
CA ALA A 25 -16.89 12.36 9.71
C ALA A 25 -17.87 13.48 10.09
N SER A 26 -18.31 14.29 9.12
CA SER A 26 -19.26 15.39 9.38
C SER A 26 -20.69 14.89 9.67
N ARG A 27 -20.98 13.63 9.32
CA ARG A 27 -22.24 12.93 9.56
C ARG A 27 -22.01 11.43 9.60
N LYS A 28 -23.00 10.68 10.08
CA LYS A 28 -22.99 9.22 10.07
C LYS A 28 -22.90 8.67 8.63
N ILE A 29 -22.11 7.62 8.45
CA ILE A 29 -21.93 6.90 7.18
C ILE A 29 -22.25 5.43 7.44
N ASP A 30 -23.45 4.98 7.05
CA ASP A 30 -23.89 3.61 7.33
C ASP A 30 -23.36 2.58 6.30
N ARG A 31 -23.06 3.02 5.08
CA ARG A 31 -22.71 2.13 3.96
C ARG A 31 -21.20 1.97 3.82
N VAL A 32 -20.71 0.73 3.93
CA VAL A 32 -19.33 0.37 3.58
C VAL A 32 -19.07 0.63 2.09
N GLY A 33 -17.85 1.04 1.74
CA GLY A 33 -17.50 1.43 0.38
C GLY A 33 -18.00 2.82 -0.03
N THR A 34 -18.51 3.64 0.89
CA THR A 34 -18.85 5.04 0.61
C THR A 34 -17.59 5.83 0.28
N VAL A 35 -17.61 6.52 -0.85
CA VAL A 35 -16.53 7.44 -1.26
C VAL A 35 -16.71 8.76 -0.52
N ILE A 36 -15.77 9.07 0.39
CA ILE A 36 -15.74 10.31 1.18
C ILE A 36 -15.28 11.48 0.31
N SER A 37 -14.26 11.25 -0.53
CA SER A 37 -13.71 12.25 -1.44
C SER A 37 -12.96 11.64 -2.63
N ARG A 38 -12.84 12.44 -3.69
CA ARG A 38 -12.06 12.18 -4.90
C ARG A 38 -11.07 13.31 -5.10
N ASN A 39 -9.79 12.97 -5.24
CA ASN A 39 -8.69 13.91 -5.18
C ASN A 39 -7.71 13.61 -6.33
N PRO A 40 -7.70 14.43 -7.40
CA PRO A 40 -6.57 14.40 -8.31
C PRO A 40 -5.31 14.89 -7.57
N PRO A 41 -4.13 14.42 -7.97
CA PRO A 41 -2.89 14.83 -7.33
C PRO A 41 -2.63 16.31 -7.56
N LEU A 42 -2.05 16.99 -6.57
CA LEU A 42 -1.43 18.30 -6.80
C LEU A 42 -0.27 18.16 -7.79
N ALA A 43 0.54 17.14 -7.61
CA ALA A 43 1.54 16.69 -8.56
C ALA A 43 1.76 15.20 -8.42
N HIS A 44 2.15 14.54 -9.50
CA HIS A 44 2.44 13.10 -9.51
C HIS A 44 3.54 12.78 -10.50
N SER A 45 4.29 11.71 -10.27
CA SER A 45 5.30 11.21 -11.20
C SER A 45 5.27 9.69 -11.29
N LEU A 46 5.52 9.17 -12.49
CA LEU A 46 5.67 7.75 -12.76
C LEU A 46 7.04 7.25 -12.27
N LEU A 47 7.08 6.09 -11.59
CA LEU A 47 8.29 5.51 -11.01
C LEU A 47 8.86 4.34 -11.84
N VAL A 48 7.98 3.56 -12.48
CA VAL A 48 8.34 2.34 -13.21
C VAL A 48 7.83 2.38 -14.65
N ASP A 49 8.32 1.49 -15.50
CA ASP A 49 7.81 1.29 -16.87
C ASP A 49 7.76 2.57 -17.72
N LEU A 50 8.74 3.47 -17.55
CA LEU A 50 8.81 4.77 -18.25
C LEU A 50 8.77 4.64 -19.79
N GLU A 51 9.11 3.46 -20.32
CA GLU A 51 9.15 3.20 -21.76
C GLU A 51 7.80 2.77 -22.35
N SER A 52 6.95 2.15 -21.53
CA SER A 52 5.67 1.55 -21.94
C SER A 52 4.46 2.21 -21.30
N THR A 53 4.66 3.21 -20.45
CA THR A 53 3.60 3.91 -19.72
C THR A 53 3.62 5.42 -20.00
N CYS A 54 2.44 6.02 -20.18
CA CYS A 54 2.31 7.46 -20.32
C CYS A 54 2.63 8.15 -18.99
N ALA A 55 3.58 9.08 -19.00
CA ALA A 55 4.00 9.81 -17.80
C ALA A 55 2.91 10.71 -17.18
N TYR A 56 1.86 11.05 -17.94
CA TYR A 56 0.76 11.88 -17.47
C TYR A 56 -0.42 11.06 -16.92
N CYS A 57 -1.03 10.21 -17.75
CA CYS A 57 -2.26 9.49 -17.36
C CYS A 57 -2.02 8.06 -16.86
N PHE A 58 -0.78 7.58 -16.88
CA PHE A 58 -0.36 6.24 -16.45
C PHE A 58 -0.97 5.08 -17.29
N ALA A 59 -1.60 5.39 -18.42
CA ALA A 59 -2.05 4.37 -19.36
C ALA A 59 -0.87 3.72 -20.09
N LYS A 60 -1.02 2.45 -20.49
CA LYS A 60 -0.06 1.68 -21.30
C LYS A 60 -0.57 1.46 -22.73
N PRO A 61 -0.69 2.51 -23.57
CA PRO A 61 -1.14 2.34 -24.95
C PRO A 61 -0.07 1.63 -25.79
N PRO A 62 -0.44 1.01 -26.92
CA PRO A 62 0.51 0.31 -27.79
C PRO A 62 1.58 1.24 -28.41
N LYS A 63 1.33 2.55 -28.46
CA LYS A 63 2.27 3.53 -28.99
C LYS A 63 2.38 4.75 -28.08
N LEU A 64 3.62 5.16 -27.81
CA LEU A 64 3.95 6.34 -27.02
C LEU A 64 4.95 7.24 -27.76
N PHE A 65 4.87 8.54 -27.48
CA PHE A 65 5.74 9.57 -28.04
C PHE A 65 6.68 10.11 -26.97
N ARG A 66 7.99 10.07 -27.25
CA ARG A 66 9.05 10.47 -26.33
C ARG A 66 9.22 11.99 -26.31
N CYS A 67 9.44 12.57 -25.13
CA CYS A 67 9.78 13.98 -24.99
C CYS A 67 11.10 14.28 -25.71
N SER A 68 11.09 15.20 -26.67
CA SER A 68 12.28 15.53 -27.48
C SER A 68 13.39 16.24 -26.69
N LYS A 69 13.10 16.76 -25.50
CA LYS A 69 14.08 17.48 -24.69
C LYS A 69 14.79 16.57 -23.70
N CYS A 70 14.07 15.96 -22.76
CA CYS A 70 14.70 15.06 -21.77
C CYS A 70 14.97 13.65 -22.31
N GLN A 71 14.29 13.23 -23.39
CA GLN A 71 14.37 11.89 -23.97
C GLN A 71 14.04 10.74 -23.00
N THR A 72 13.42 11.03 -21.84
CA THR A 72 13.05 10.03 -20.83
C THR A 72 11.55 9.75 -20.84
N LEU A 73 10.73 10.77 -20.57
CA LEU A 73 9.28 10.59 -20.44
C LEU A 73 8.60 10.36 -21.78
N ARG A 74 7.55 9.56 -21.77
CA ARG A 74 6.74 9.24 -22.95
C ARG A 74 5.25 9.51 -22.70
N TYR A 75 4.52 9.81 -23.76
CA TYR A 75 3.11 10.23 -23.68
C TYR A 75 2.25 9.54 -24.73
N CYS A 76 0.95 9.35 -24.45
CA CYS A 76 -0.03 8.85 -25.43
C CYS A 76 -0.05 9.70 -26.71
N GLY A 77 0.17 11.01 -26.58
CA GLY A 77 0.18 11.95 -27.67
C GLY A 77 0.35 13.38 -27.18
N ARG A 78 0.15 14.35 -28.10
CA ARG A 78 0.33 15.77 -27.84
C ARG A 78 -0.56 16.31 -26.73
N GLU A 79 -1.75 15.75 -26.56
CA GLU A 79 -2.69 16.16 -25.51
C GLU A 79 -2.13 15.91 -24.11
N CYS A 80 -1.76 14.67 -23.80
CA CYS A 80 -1.14 14.30 -22.52
C CYS A 80 0.15 15.09 -22.28
N GLN A 81 1.01 15.23 -23.30
CA GLN A 81 2.25 16.01 -23.17
C GLN A 81 1.98 17.49 -22.83
N SER A 82 0.96 18.08 -23.46
CA SER A 82 0.61 19.49 -23.23
C SER A 82 0.01 19.71 -21.85
N LYS A 83 -0.84 18.78 -21.38
CA LYS A 83 -1.39 18.79 -20.02
C LYS A 83 -0.29 18.63 -18.95
N ASP A 84 0.72 17.80 -19.22
CA ASP A 84 1.82 17.55 -18.29
C ASP A 84 2.86 18.68 -18.25
N PHE A 85 3.00 19.44 -19.34
CA PHE A 85 4.11 20.38 -19.55
C PHE A 85 4.33 21.37 -18.41
N ALA A 86 3.24 21.80 -17.76
CA ALA A 86 3.29 22.82 -16.73
C ALA A 86 4.02 22.35 -15.46
N GLN A 87 3.98 21.05 -15.15
CA GLN A 87 4.79 20.39 -14.12
C GLN A 87 6.08 19.83 -14.72
N HIS A 88 5.97 19.10 -15.83
CA HIS A 88 7.08 18.42 -16.48
C HIS A 88 8.24 19.34 -16.85
N LYS A 89 8.02 20.61 -17.21
CA LYS A 89 9.12 21.49 -17.66
C LYS A 89 10.28 21.60 -16.65
N TRP A 90 9.99 21.51 -15.34
CA TRP A 90 10.99 21.59 -14.27
C TRP A 90 11.76 20.29 -14.13
N GLU A 91 11.05 19.17 -14.06
CA GLU A 91 11.63 17.84 -14.12
C GLU A 91 12.44 17.63 -15.41
N CYS A 92 11.94 18.11 -16.54
CA CYS A 92 12.57 18.00 -17.85
C CYS A 92 13.92 18.71 -17.87
N ALA A 93 14.04 19.88 -17.23
CA ALA A 93 15.31 20.58 -17.11
C ALA A 93 16.31 19.78 -16.29
N TYR A 94 15.88 19.24 -15.14
CA TYR A 94 16.69 18.37 -14.29
C TYR A 94 17.16 17.09 -15.02
N ARG A 95 16.23 16.34 -15.64
CA ARG A 95 16.56 15.13 -16.42
C ARG A 95 17.48 15.42 -17.61
N SER A 96 17.24 16.52 -18.33
CA SER A 96 18.05 16.92 -19.49
C SER A 96 19.50 17.24 -19.09
N LYS A 97 19.71 17.87 -17.92
CA LYS A 97 21.04 18.10 -17.36
C LYS A 97 21.70 16.78 -16.95
N ARG A 98 20.99 15.96 -16.17
CA ARG A 98 21.48 14.67 -15.68
C ARG A 98 21.89 13.71 -16.81
N ASN A 99 21.11 13.64 -17.88
CA ASN A 99 21.38 12.77 -19.03
C ASN A 99 22.49 13.31 -19.95
N GLY A 100 23.13 14.45 -19.64
CA GLY A 100 24.15 15.06 -20.49
C GLY A 100 23.61 15.66 -21.80
N CYS A 101 22.30 15.67 -22.00
CA CYS A 101 21.65 16.26 -23.19
C CYS A 101 21.81 17.79 -23.28
N SER A 102 22.38 18.43 -22.25
CA SER A 102 22.53 19.88 -22.11
C SER A 102 23.99 20.32 -21.92
N GLY A 103 24.97 19.42 -22.11
CA GLY A 103 26.39 19.66 -21.85
C GLY A 103 26.81 19.26 -20.43
N GLY A 104 27.53 18.13 -20.32
CA GLY A 104 28.06 17.57 -19.07
C GLY A 104 27.10 16.63 -18.32
N ARG A 105 27.60 15.50 -17.82
CA ARG A 105 26.84 14.58 -16.96
C ARG A 105 26.97 15.04 -15.51
N TRP A 106 25.85 15.22 -14.84
CA TRP A 106 25.82 15.62 -13.44
C TRP A 106 25.80 14.36 -12.57
N GLU A 107 26.89 14.12 -11.84
CA GLU A 107 27.07 12.98 -10.93
C GLU A 107 27.11 13.48 -9.48
N ASP A 108 25.97 13.40 -8.79
CA ASP A 108 25.84 13.66 -7.36
C ASP A 108 25.17 12.44 -6.70
N SER A 109 25.89 11.78 -5.79
CA SER A 109 25.44 10.54 -5.15
C SER A 109 24.21 10.74 -4.27
N THR A 110 24.06 11.92 -3.65
CA THR A 110 22.90 12.25 -2.81
C THR A 110 21.68 12.43 -3.69
N ALA A 111 21.83 13.12 -4.81
CA ALA A 111 20.74 13.33 -5.75
C ALA A 111 20.35 12.07 -6.53
N GLU A 112 21.26 11.11 -6.67
CA GLU A 112 20.94 9.77 -7.16
C GLU A 112 20.02 9.04 -6.17
N GLN A 113 20.41 9.01 -4.89
CA GLN A 113 19.62 8.39 -3.83
C GLN A 113 18.23 9.02 -3.68
N HIS A 114 18.13 10.34 -3.86
CA HIS A 114 16.87 11.09 -3.73
C HIS A 114 16.24 11.48 -5.07
N HIS A 115 16.59 10.80 -6.18
CA HIS A 115 16.15 11.15 -7.52
C HIS A 115 14.63 11.31 -7.64
N GLN A 116 13.88 10.36 -7.07
CA GLN A 116 12.43 10.33 -7.15
C GLN A 116 11.79 11.44 -6.33
N GLU A 117 12.30 11.70 -5.12
CA GLU A 117 11.82 12.80 -4.28
C GLU A 117 12.03 14.16 -4.96
N LEU A 118 13.20 14.36 -5.58
CA LEU A 118 13.52 15.56 -6.36
C LEU A 118 12.57 15.74 -7.55
N ILE A 119 12.23 14.67 -8.27
CA ILE A 119 11.28 14.73 -9.39
C ILE A 119 9.91 15.22 -8.91
N LEU A 120 9.36 14.60 -7.87
CA LEU A 120 8.04 14.97 -7.37
C LEU A 120 8.05 16.40 -6.82
N LEU A 121 9.15 16.81 -6.18
CA LEU A 121 9.36 18.17 -5.70
C LEU A 121 9.32 19.20 -6.83
N LEU A 122 10.09 18.98 -7.90
CA LEU A 122 10.14 19.87 -9.05
C LEU A 122 8.77 20.00 -9.74
N ARG A 123 8.01 18.89 -9.82
CA ARG A 123 6.66 18.87 -10.40
C ARG A 123 5.67 19.65 -9.54
N THR A 124 5.72 19.46 -8.23
CA THR A 124 4.89 20.20 -7.26
C THR A 124 5.19 21.68 -7.28
N TYR A 125 6.47 22.06 -7.32
CA TYR A 125 6.87 23.45 -7.52
C TYR A 125 6.19 24.04 -8.77
N GLY A 126 6.22 23.30 -9.89
CA GLY A 126 5.56 23.72 -11.12
C GLY A 126 4.06 23.96 -10.99
N GLU A 127 3.36 23.13 -10.22
CA GLU A 127 1.93 23.34 -9.96
C GLU A 127 1.69 24.53 -9.03
N LEU A 128 2.46 24.67 -7.94
CA LEU A 128 2.33 25.80 -7.02
C LEU A 128 2.53 27.16 -7.73
N GLN A 129 3.45 27.24 -8.70
CA GLN A 129 3.63 28.45 -9.51
C GLN A 129 2.42 28.75 -10.41
N GLN A 130 1.73 27.73 -10.91
CA GLN A 130 0.51 27.94 -11.70
C GLN A 130 -0.64 28.42 -10.83
N CYS A 131 -0.80 27.86 -9.63
CA CYS A 131 -1.86 28.25 -8.70
C CYS A 131 -1.77 29.74 -8.32
N LYS A 132 -0.56 30.26 -8.05
CA LYS A 132 -0.33 31.70 -7.81
C LYS A 132 -0.82 32.59 -8.96
N LYS A 133 -0.72 32.12 -10.21
CA LYS A 133 -1.17 32.87 -11.39
C LYS A 133 -2.68 32.81 -11.60
N ARG A 134 -3.34 31.73 -11.18
CA ARG A 134 -4.75 31.46 -11.49
C ARG A 134 -5.75 32.22 -10.60
N LYS A 135 -5.32 32.95 -9.55
CA LYS A 135 -6.21 33.56 -8.52
C LYS A 135 -7.31 32.60 -8.04
N ARG A 136 -7.07 31.29 -8.12
CA ARG A 136 -8.02 30.30 -7.65
C ARG A 136 -7.73 30.19 -6.17
N ASP A 137 -8.45 30.94 -5.35
CA ASP A 137 -8.40 30.85 -3.88
C ASP A 137 -9.42 29.84 -3.34
N GLN A 138 -9.94 28.98 -4.21
CA GLN A 138 -11.09 28.13 -3.90
C GLN A 138 -10.91 26.73 -4.45
N CYS A 139 -11.15 25.76 -3.58
CA CYS A 139 -11.32 24.36 -3.91
C CYS A 139 -12.49 24.22 -4.89
N THR A 140 -12.29 23.54 -6.02
CA THR A 140 -13.36 23.37 -7.02
C THR A 140 -14.18 22.12 -6.71
N LYS A 141 -15.51 22.22 -6.72
CA LYS A 141 -16.38 21.04 -6.66
C LYS A 141 -16.50 20.43 -8.06
N ILE A 142 -16.16 19.16 -8.20
CA ILE A 142 -16.47 18.34 -9.39
C ILE A 142 -17.21 17.11 -8.88
N ASP A 143 -18.39 16.82 -9.43
CA ASP A 143 -19.24 15.68 -9.04
C ASP A 143 -19.46 15.56 -7.52
N ASP A 144 -19.89 16.65 -6.88
CA ASP A 144 -20.13 16.77 -5.42
C ASP A 144 -18.90 16.60 -4.51
N LEU A 145 -17.69 16.52 -5.07
CA LEU A 145 -16.45 16.27 -4.33
C LEU A 145 -15.45 17.43 -4.50
N VAL A 146 -14.77 17.75 -3.40
CA VAL A 146 -13.88 18.90 -3.30
C VAL A 146 -12.51 18.57 -3.89
N GLN A 147 -12.13 19.24 -4.97
CA GLN A 147 -10.77 19.28 -5.48
C GLN A 147 -10.04 20.48 -4.83
N CYS A 148 -9.23 20.19 -3.82
CA CYS A 148 -8.36 21.16 -3.16
C CYS A 148 -6.90 20.69 -3.24
N GLY A 149 -5.94 21.62 -3.27
CA GLY A 149 -4.55 21.19 -3.28
C GLY A 149 -3.54 22.23 -2.83
N SER A 150 -3.29 23.25 -3.65
CA SER A 150 -2.21 24.19 -3.41
C SER A 150 -2.37 25.05 -2.15
N HIS A 151 -3.61 25.30 -1.71
CA HIS A 151 -3.90 26.14 -0.54
C HIS A 151 -3.59 25.44 0.78
N HIS A 152 -3.66 24.11 0.79
CA HIS A 152 -3.30 23.30 1.96
C HIS A 152 -1.81 22.96 2.02
N TRP A 153 -1.04 23.31 0.98
CA TRP A 153 0.39 23.01 0.90
C TRP A 153 1.16 23.51 2.11
N ASP A 154 0.97 24.78 2.48
CA ASP A 154 1.72 25.40 3.57
C ASP A 154 1.28 24.85 4.95
N GLU A 155 0.08 24.28 5.03
CA GLU A 155 -0.54 23.70 6.23
C GLU A 155 -0.19 22.21 6.46
N MET A 156 0.45 21.56 5.47
CA MET A 156 0.89 20.18 5.61
C MET A 156 1.87 19.99 6.76
N VAL A 157 1.77 18.81 7.40
CA VAL A 157 2.63 18.43 8.53
C VAL A 157 4.09 18.35 8.09
N LEU A 158 4.99 18.84 8.93
CA LEU A 158 6.43 18.70 8.73
C LEU A 158 6.92 17.43 9.42
N ALA A 159 7.66 16.58 8.70
CA ALA A 159 8.44 15.50 9.33
C ALA A 159 9.35 16.08 10.43
N PRO A 160 9.65 15.35 11.53
CA PRO A 160 10.53 15.85 12.60
C PRO A 160 11.89 16.31 12.09
N LYS A 161 12.54 17.25 12.80
CA LYS A 161 13.93 17.59 12.47
C LYS A 161 14.86 16.47 12.94
N ASN A 162 15.65 15.93 12.03
CA ASN A 162 16.77 15.05 12.33
C ASN A 162 18.08 15.69 11.83
N ARG A 163 19.14 15.60 12.62
CA ARG A 163 20.47 16.14 12.31
C ARG A 163 21.07 15.50 11.05
N GLU A 164 20.90 14.20 10.85
CA GLU A 164 21.39 13.50 9.66
C GLU A 164 20.65 13.98 8.40
N GLN A 165 19.32 14.06 8.47
CA GLN A 165 18.49 14.56 7.36
C GLN A 165 18.79 16.02 7.03
N SER A 166 19.16 16.85 8.02
CA SER A 166 19.50 18.26 7.79
C SER A 166 20.73 18.41 6.87
N LEU A 167 21.72 17.51 6.99
CA LEU A 167 22.88 17.49 6.10
C LEU A 167 22.47 17.09 4.68
N THR A 168 21.66 16.03 4.56
CA THR A 168 21.10 15.58 3.27
C THR A 168 20.32 16.70 2.59
N TYR A 169 19.46 17.41 3.31
CA TYR A 169 18.67 18.52 2.76
C TYR A 169 19.55 19.68 2.29
N SER A 170 20.65 19.96 3.00
CA SER A 170 21.63 20.95 2.55
C SER A 170 22.28 20.55 1.22
N SER A 171 22.62 19.27 1.05
CA SER A 171 23.14 18.74 -0.22
C SER A 171 22.08 18.83 -1.33
N LEU A 172 20.82 18.47 -1.05
CA LEU A 172 19.74 18.58 -2.04
C LEU A 172 19.42 20.04 -2.42
N ALA A 173 19.62 20.99 -1.51
CA ALA A 173 19.41 22.41 -1.79
C ALA A 173 20.36 22.95 -2.88
N SER A 174 21.60 22.46 -2.97
CA SER A 174 22.53 22.84 -4.04
C SER A 174 22.03 22.37 -5.41
N VAL A 175 21.53 21.13 -5.49
CA VAL A 175 20.89 20.57 -6.68
C VAL A 175 19.73 21.43 -7.16
N LEU A 176 18.86 21.80 -6.22
CA LEU A 176 17.65 22.55 -6.50
C LEU A 176 17.98 23.97 -6.97
N THR A 177 19.09 24.55 -6.49
CA THR A 177 19.59 25.87 -6.92
C THR A 177 19.91 25.92 -8.40
N ASP A 178 20.36 24.81 -8.99
CA ASP A 178 20.68 24.74 -10.41
C ASP A 178 19.45 24.59 -11.32
N VAL A 179 18.29 24.22 -10.77
CA VAL A 179 17.08 23.91 -11.56
C VAL A 179 15.96 24.93 -11.30
N LEU A 180 15.83 25.38 -10.06
CA LEU A 180 14.80 26.31 -9.61
C LEU A 180 15.31 27.76 -9.61
N PRO A 181 14.46 28.75 -9.86
CA PRO A 181 14.86 30.15 -9.84
C PRO A 181 15.21 30.64 -8.44
N ASN A 182 16.18 31.55 -8.34
CA ASN A 182 16.75 32.08 -7.09
C ASN A 182 15.73 32.56 -6.06
N SER A 183 14.56 33.04 -6.51
CA SER A 183 13.47 33.50 -5.65
C SER A 183 12.86 32.42 -4.74
N TRP A 184 13.13 31.13 -4.99
CA TRP A 184 12.65 30.01 -4.16
C TRP A 184 13.74 29.43 -3.23
N LEU A 185 14.99 29.90 -3.35
CA LEU A 185 16.17 29.28 -2.75
C LEU A 185 16.52 29.88 -1.39
N ASN A 186 15.59 29.80 -0.43
CA ASN A 186 15.95 29.94 0.98
C ASN A 186 16.22 28.53 1.55
N PRO A 187 17.43 28.23 2.07
CA PRO A 187 17.75 26.92 2.65
C PRO A 187 16.74 26.45 3.71
N GLN A 188 16.22 27.35 4.53
CA GLN A 188 15.20 27.04 5.55
C GLN A 188 13.85 26.70 4.89
N HIS A 189 13.53 27.37 3.78
CA HIS A 189 12.34 27.05 3.00
C HIS A 189 12.48 25.68 2.32
N ILE A 190 13.63 25.38 1.73
CA ILE A 190 13.92 24.09 1.09
C ILE A 190 13.86 22.96 2.12
N GLU A 191 14.47 23.13 3.29
CA GLU A 191 14.37 22.17 4.39
C GLU A 191 12.92 21.93 4.79
N GLY A 192 12.14 23.00 4.99
CA GLY A 192 10.71 22.90 5.31
C GLY A 192 9.90 22.22 4.21
N VAL A 193 10.23 22.44 2.94
CA VAL A 193 9.58 21.78 1.81
C VAL A 193 9.93 20.29 1.79
N LEU A 194 11.20 19.91 1.87
CA LEU A 194 11.62 18.50 1.88
C LEU A 194 11.00 17.71 3.05
N ARG A 195 10.92 18.34 4.22
CA ARG A 195 10.22 17.76 5.39
C ARG A 195 8.71 17.60 5.19
N ARG A 196 8.05 18.48 4.43
CA ARG A 196 6.64 18.28 4.02
C ARG A 196 6.52 17.11 3.05
N PHE A 197 7.41 17.00 2.07
CA PHE A 197 7.40 15.88 1.12
C PHE A 197 7.50 14.53 1.84
N GLN A 198 8.47 14.41 2.75
CA GLN A 198 8.69 13.16 3.47
C GLN A 198 7.45 12.68 4.26
N ALA A 199 6.64 13.61 4.78
CA ALA A 199 5.50 13.26 5.64
C ALA A 199 4.15 13.11 4.92
N ASN A 200 3.99 13.62 3.69
CA ASN A 200 2.66 13.80 3.07
C ASN A 200 2.52 13.23 1.65
N ASN A 201 3.55 12.56 1.13
CA ASN A 201 3.51 11.96 -0.20
C ASN A 201 2.96 10.53 -0.16
N PHE A 202 2.34 10.12 -1.26
CA PHE A 202 1.71 8.81 -1.38
C PHE A 202 2.29 8.03 -2.56
N GLY A 203 2.47 6.72 -2.36
CA GLY A 203 2.64 5.77 -3.46
C GLY A 203 1.33 5.63 -4.23
N ILE A 204 1.38 5.82 -5.55
CA ILE A 204 0.28 5.53 -6.46
C ILE A 204 0.39 4.05 -6.83
N VAL A 205 -0.63 3.27 -6.50
CA VAL A 205 -0.64 1.83 -6.76
C VAL A 205 -1.53 1.47 -7.93
N ASN A 206 -1.19 0.40 -8.64
CA ASN A 206 -2.03 -0.19 -9.68
C ASN A 206 -3.09 -1.14 -9.09
N ALA A 207 -3.86 -1.79 -9.95
CA ALA A 207 -4.87 -2.77 -9.57
C ALA A 207 -4.34 -4.00 -8.81
N MET A 208 -3.04 -4.30 -8.93
CA MET A 208 -2.39 -5.38 -8.18
C MET A 208 -1.75 -4.86 -6.88
N HIS A 209 -2.07 -3.62 -6.49
CA HIS A 209 -1.52 -2.92 -5.33
C HIS A 209 0.01 -2.70 -5.37
N ALA A 210 0.62 -2.79 -6.55
CA ALA A 210 2.03 -2.48 -6.77
C ALA A 210 2.22 -0.98 -7.01
N THR A 211 3.20 -0.37 -6.34
CA THR A 211 3.52 1.05 -6.50
C THR A 211 4.09 1.32 -7.89
N ILE A 212 3.35 2.07 -8.70
CA ILE A 212 3.73 2.47 -10.06
C ILE A 212 4.18 3.92 -10.16
N GLY A 213 3.78 4.75 -9.19
CA GLY A 213 4.07 6.17 -9.17
C GLY A 213 4.06 6.73 -7.77
N GLN A 214 4.22 8.05 -7.68
CA GLN A 214 4.11 8.80 -6.44
C GLN A 214 3.34 10.09 -6.69
N GLY A 215 2.67 10.61 -5.68
CA GLY A 215 1.92 11.86 -5.79
C GLY A 215 1.72 12.60 -4.47
N VAL A 216 1.47 13.89 -4.60
CA VAL A 216 1.10 14.79 -3.51
C VAL A 216 -0.42 14.89 -3.47
N TYR A 217 -1.04 14.39 -2.41
CA TYR A 217 -2.50 14.42 -2.21
C TYR A 217 -2.84 15.14 -0.92
N PRO A 218 -2.98 16.48 -0.96
CA PRO A 218 -3.15 17.26 0.26
C PRO A 218 -4.37 16.86 1.09
N HIS A 219 -5.45 16.45 0.43
CA HIS A 219 -6.65 15.99 1.10
C HIS A 219 -6.51 14.59 1.72
N GLY A 220 -5.76 13.69 1.06
CA GLY A 220 -5.41 12.39 1.62
C GLY A 220 -4.53 12.52 2.87
N ALA A 221 -3.60 13.49 2.85
CA ALA A 221 -2.70 13.78 3.95
C ALA A 221 -3.38 14.32 5.23
N LEU A 222 -4.67 14.69 5.17
CA LEU A 222 -5.43 15.11 6.35
C LEU A 222 -5.83 13.93 7.26
N LEU A 223 -5.92 12.72 6.71
CA LEU A 223 -6.33 11.55 7.48
C LEU A 223 -5.16 11.09 8.34
N ASN A 224 -5.38 11.03 9.64
CA ASN A 224 -4.39 10.54 10.58
C ASN A 224 -4.21 9.02 10.48
N HIS A 225 -3.11 8.54 11.06
CA HIS A 225 -2.81 7.13 11.12
C HIS A 225 -3.69 6.36 12.13
N SER A 226 -4.11 5.14 11.75
CA SER A 226 -4.48 4.06 12.66
C SER A 226 -3.97 2.72 12.13
N CYS A 227 -3.52 1.81 13.01
CA CYS A 227 -3.22 0.42 12.63
C CYS A 227 -4.51 -0.44 12.50
N ASP A 228 -5.65 0.12 12.88
CA ASP A 228 -7.00 -0.38 12.62
C ASP A 228 -7.78 0.75 11.91
N PRO A 229 -7.50 0.98 10.62
CA PRO A 229 -8.06 2.13 9.90
C PRO A 229 -9.53 1.91 9.53
N ASN A 230 -10.31 3.00 9.51
CA ASN A 230 -11.69 2.98 9.03
C ASN A 230 -11.82 3.45 7.57
N CYS A 231 -10.73 3.93 6.96
CA CYS A 231 -10.67 4.34 5.56
C CYS A 231 -9.54 3.64 4.79
N LEU A 232 -9.79 3.42 3.50
CA LEU A 232 -8.82 2.96 2.51
C LEU A 232 -8.62 4.07 1.46
N LEU A 233 -7.37 4.22 1.01
CA LEU A 233 -7.03 5.05 -0.14
C LEU A 233 -6.88 4.15 -1.36
N ARG A 234 -7.68 4.41 -2.42
CA ARG A 234 -7.59 3.69 -3.70
C ARG A 234 -7.40 4.64 -4.86
N TYR A 235 -6.92 4.14 -6.00
CA TYR A 235 -6.72 4.95 -7.20
C TYR A 235 -7.66 4.51 -8.31
N ARG A 236 -8.43 5.45 -8.87
CA ARG A 236 -9.35 5.23 -9.99
C ARG A 236 -8.77 5.91 -11.23
N GLU A 237 -8.80 5.21 -12.37
CA GLU A 237 -8.48 5.77 -13.70
C GLU A 237 -7.18 6.61 -13.71
N GLY A 238 -6.04 5.94 -13.52
CA GLY A 238 -4.72 6.59 -13.51
C GLY A 238 -4.33 7.06 -12.11
N THR A 239 -4.37 8.37 -11.86
CA THR A 239 -3.78 8.98 -10.66
C THR A 239 -4.78 9.62 -9.70
N THR A 240 -6.09 9.49 -9.93
CA THR A 240 -7.07 10.09 -9.02
C THR A 240 -7.26 9.22 -7.77
N MET A 241 -7.01 9.79 -6.58
CA MET A 241 -7.19 9.11 -5.30
C MET A 241 -8.64 9.21 -4.83
N GLU A 242 -9.20 8.12 -4.32
CA GLU A 242 -10.46 8.09 -3.59
C GLU A 242 -10.23 7.68 -2.13
N ILE A 243 -10.90 8.35 -1.20
CA ILE A 243 -10.97 7.97 0.21
C ILE A 243 -12.27 7.20 0.41
N VAL A 244 -12.19 5.94 0.86
CA VAL A 244 -13.33 5.02 0.92
C VAL A 244 -13.47 4.41 2.30
N THR A 245 -14.69 4.36 2.83
CA THR A 245 -14.97 3.75 4.14
C THR A 245 -14.82 2.21 4.10
N LEU A 246 -14.10 1.65 5.06
CA LEU A 246 -13.94 0.21 5.28
C LEU A 246 -15.01 -0.40 6.19
N ARG A 247 -15.72 0.43 6.95
CA ARG A 247 -16.82 0.06 7.84
C ARG A 247 -17.79 1.24 8.00
N PRO A 248 -18.96 1.06 8.63
CA PRO A 248 -19.77 2.19 9.05
C PRO A 248 -19.00 3.12 9.99
N ILE A 249 -19.27 4.44 9.90
CA ILE A 249 -18.57 5.49 10.64
C ILE A 249 -19.59 6.41 11.30
N GLU A 250 -19.43 6.67 12.59
CA GLU A 250 -20.32 7.57 13.34
C GLU A 250 -19.99 9.05 13.09
N ALA A 251 -20.98 9.93 13.26
CA ALA A 251 -20.74 11.37 13.16
C ALA A 251 -19.72 11.83 14.23
N GLY A 252 -18.73 12.62 13.82
CA GLY A 252 -17.64 13.09 14.67
C GLY A 252 -16.50 12.09 14.86
N GLU A 253 -16.61 10.86 14.36
CA GLU A 253 -15.52 9.88 14.41
C GLU A 253 -14.35 10.32 13.52
N GLU A 254 -13.12 10.12 13.98
CA GLU A 254 -11.92 10.44 13.22
C GLU A 254 -11.74 9.48 12.03
N LEU A 255 -11.51 10.03 10.85
CA LEU A 255 -11.23 9.29 9.63
C LEU A 255 -9.73 9.00 9.56
N THR A 256 -9.37 7.72 9.43
CA THR A 256 -7.98 7.26 9.52
C THR A 256 -7.64 6.28 8.41
N HIS A 257 -6.39 6.31 7.96
CA HIS A 257 -5.81 5.27 7.09
C HIS A 257 -4.49 4.76 7.68
N SER A 258 -3.94 3.66 7.14
CA SER A 258 -2.62 3.19 7.57
C SER A 258 -1.49 3.90 6.83
N TYR A 259 -0.42 4.26 7.55
CA TYR A 259 0.82 4.84 6.99
C TYR A 259 1.90 3.77 6.84
N VAL A 260 1.69 2.61 7.48
CA VAL A 260 2.64 1.51 7.58
C VAL A 260 2.00 0.23 7.08
N ASP A 261 2.85 -0.74 6.78
CA ASP A 261 2.40 -2.10 6.52
C ASP A 261 1.80 -2.73 7.79
N LEU A 262 0.55 -3.19 7.68
CA LEU A 262 -0.19 -3.80 8.79
C LEU A 262 0.26 -5.23 9.07
N MET A 263 1.03 -5.88 8.19
CA MET A 263 1.66 -7.19 8.44
C MET A 263 2.78 -7.13 9.48
N LYS A 264 3.45 -5.98 9.62
CA LYS A 264 4.53 -5.78 10.59
C LYS A 264 3.99 -5.86 12.02
N TYR A 265 4.82 -6.28 12.97
CA TYR A 265 4.46 -6.27 14.40
C TYR A 265 4.42 -4.86 15.01
N THR A 266 3.78 -4.68 16.17
CA THR A 266 3.54 -3.38 16.83
C THR A 266 4.84 -2.62 17.05
N GLU A 267 5.89 -3.32 17.47
CA GLU A 267 7.21 -2.73 17.67
C GLU A 267 7.78 -2.13 16.38
N GLN A 268 7.73 -2.89 15.28
CA GLN A 268 8.19 -2.44 13.97
C GLN A 268 7.35 -1.27 13.44
N ARG A 269 6.01 -1.36 13.54
CA ARG A 269 5.09 -0.27 13.15
C ARG A 269 5.35 1.00 13.97
N SER A 270 5.52 0.86 15.29
CA SER A 270 5.79 1.97 16.21
C SER A 270 7.13 2.63 15.94
N LEU A 271 8.17 1.84 15.65
CA LEU A 271 9.51 2.34 15.29
C LEU A 271 9.46 3.13 13.97
N GLU A 272 8.79 2.60 12.95
CA GLU A 272 8.63 3.26 11.65
C GLU A 272 7.89 4.59 11.78
N LEU A 273 6.76 4.61 12.49
CA LEU A 273 5.98 5.82 12.74
C LEU A 273 6.78 6.87 13.52
N ARG A 274 7.56 6.45 14.52
CA ARG A 274 8.42 7.36 15.29
C ARG A 274 9.51 7.95 14.41
N ASN A 275 10.17 7.14 13.60
CA ASN A 275 11.31 7.55 12.79
C ASN A 275 10.91 8.44 11.60
N VAL A 276 9.78 8.11 10.95
CA VAL A 276 9.33 8.82 9.74
C VAL A 276 8.40 9.98 10.09
N HIS A 277 7.46 9.79 11.02
CA HIS A 277 6.39 10.75 11.30
C HIS A 277 6.49 11.39 12.70
N GLY A 278 7.37 10.91 13.58
CA GLY A 278 7.63 11.54 14.87
C GLY A 278 6.60 11.32 15.97
N PHE A 279 5.73 10.32 15.83
CA PHE A 279 4.70 10.04 16.84
C PHE A 279 4.63 8.56 17.19
N GLN A 280 4.04 8.25 18.35
CA GLN A 280 3.72 6.90 18.77
C GLN A 280 2.21 6.65 18.60
N CYS A 281 1.86 5.58 17.89
CA CYS A 281 0.46 5.20 17.68
C CYS A 281 -0.19 4.71 18.98
N GLN A 282 -1.41 5.16 19.26
CA GLN A 282 -2.23 4.73 20.40
C GLN A 282 -3.59 4.17 19.98
N CYS A 283 -3.71 3.67 18.75
CA CYS A 283 -4.95 3.04 18.28
C CYS A 283 -5.25 1.73 19.05
N LYS A 284 -6.50 1.26 18.96
CA LYS A 284 -6.96 0.02 19.61
C LYS A 284 -6.04 -1.17 19.36
N ARG A 285 -5.59 -1.34 18.11
CA ARG A 285 -4.67 -2.43 17.75
C ARG A 285 -3.31 -2.34 18.46
N CYS A 286 -2.70 -1.15 18.52
CA CYS A 286 -1.45 -0.96 19.26
C CYS A 286 -1.60 -1.10 20.77
N LYS A 287 -2.82 -0.97 21.30
CA LYS A 287 -3.15 -1.23 22.71
C LYS A 287 -3.50 -2.69 22.99
N GLY A 288 -3.52 -3.55 21.98
CA GLY A 288 -3.93 -4.95 22.11
C GLY A 288 -5.43 -5.16 22.33
N GLU A 289 -6.26 -4.16 21.99
CA GLU A 289 -7.72 -4.18 22.16
C GLU A 289 -8.46 -4.80 20.95
N ILE A 290 -7.72 -5.24 19.92
CA ILE A 290 -8.26 -5.94 18.75
C ILE A 290 -7.90 -7.41 18.87
N THR A 291 -8.91 -8.25 18.98
CA THR A 291 -8.78 -9.70 19.11
C THR A 291 -9.33 -10.44 17.90
N VAL A 292 -8.81 -11.66 17.70
CA VAL A 292 -9.27 -12.64 16.72
C VAL A 292 -9.60 -13.93 17.46
N SER A 293 -10.72 -14.55 17.10
CA SER A 293 -11.14 -15.83 17.65
C SER A 293 -10.51 -16.97 16.85
N LEU A 294 -9.77 -17.86 17.52
CA LEU A 294 -9.12 -19.02 16.89
C LEU A 294 -9.51 -20.32 17.61
N PRO A 295 -9.50 -21.48 16.93
CA PRO A 295 -9.71 -22.78 17.59
C PRO A 295 -8.66 -22.97 18.68
N GLU A 296 -9.07 -23.52 19.82
CA GLU A 296 -8.10 -23.87 20.84
C GLU A 296 -7.15 -24.95 20.32
N LEU A 297 -5.90 -24.57 20.07
CA LEU A 297 -4.87 -25.52 19.73
C LEU A 297 -4.39 -26.15 21.04
N HIS A 298 -5.06 -27.22 21.50
CA HIS A 298 -4.72 -27.90 22.75
C HIS A 298 -3.19 -28.04 22.90
N GLN A 299 -2.66 -27.48 23.98
CA GLN A 299 -1.26 -27.61 24.37
C GLN A 299 -1.04 -28.99 25.00
N SER A 300 -1.27 -30.09 24.26
CA SER A 300 -0.77 -31.37 24.73
C SER A 300 0.75 -31.36 24.54
N SER A 301 1.44 -31.08 25.64
CA SER A 301 2.87 -31.27 25.84
C SER A 301 3.40 -32.49 25.07
N LYS A 302 4.46 -32.24 24.28
CA LYS A 302 5.27 -33.19 23.48
C LYS A 302 4.76 -33.47 22.07
N LEU A 303 5.47 -32.82 21.12
CA LEU A 303 5.96 -33.37 19.85
C LEU A 303 4.90 -33.97 18.90
N HIS A 304 4.67 -33.28 17.78
CA HIS A 304 3.83 -33.64 16.63
C HIS A 304 2.40 -33.11 16.62
N ARG A 305 2.26 -31.81 16.31
CA ARG A 305 1.11 -31.37 15.50
C ARG A 305 1.38 -31.79 14.07
N SER A 306 0.54 -32.65 13.49
CA SER A 306 0.68 -33.07 12.09
C SER A 306 0.39 -31.90 11.15
N THR A 307 0.91 -31.92 9.92
CA THR A 307 0.60 -30.94 8.87
C THR A 307 -0.91 -30.82 8.60
N ALA A 308 -1.67 -31.90 8.80
CA ALA A 308 -3.13 -31.92 8.72
C ALA A 308 -3.76 -30.89 9.68
N SER A 309 -3.32 -30.82 10.94
CA SER A 309 -3.89 -29.89 11.94
C SER A 309 -3.67 -28.40 11.63
N ILE A 310 -2.59 -28.06 10.90
CA ILE A 310 -2.30 -26.68 10.48
C ILE A 310 -3.11 -26.30 9.24
N ALA A 311 -3.23 -27.21 8.27
CA ALA A 311 -4.08 -27.01 7.11
C ALA A 311 -5.55 -26.81 7.53
N ASP A 312 -6.01 -27.58 8.51
CA ASP A 312 -7.36 -27.45 9.10
C ASP A 312 -7.55 -26.08 9.78
N LEU A 313 -6.53 -25.56 10.47
CA LEU A 313 -6.56 -24.21 11.05
C LEU A 313 -6.76 -23.14 9.98
N TYR A 314 -5.98 -23.15 8.89
CA TYR A 314 -6.14 -22.16 7.82
C TYR A 314 -7.52 -22.27 7.17
N LYS A 315 -7.96 -23.49 6.88
CA LYS A 315 -9.30 -23.74 6.33
C LYS A 315 -10.38 -23.19 7.26
N TRP A 316 -10.27 -23.44 8.56
CA TRP A 316 -11.20 -22.93 9.56
C TRP A 316 -11.24 -21.40 9.57
N ILE A 317 -10.08 -20.72 9.52
CA ILE A 317 -10.01 -19.26 9.51
C ILE A 317 -10.69 -18.70 8.26
N VAL A 318 -10.37 -19.26 7.09
CA VAL A 318 -10.95 -18.84 5.81
C VAL A 318 -12.47 -19.06 5.80
N ASP A 319 -12.93 -20.26 6.19
CA ASP A 319 -14.36 -20.60 6.20
C ASP A 319 -15.13 -19.74 7.21
N ARG A 320 -14.58 -19.48 8.41
CA ARG A 320 -15.22 -18.61 9.41
C ARG A 320 -15.23 -17.13 9.01
N SER A 321 -14.25 -16.69 8.24
CA SER A 321 -14.17 -15.31 7.74
C SER A 321 -15.04 -15.08 6.49
N ASN A 322 -15.46 -16.15 5.82
CA ASN A 322 -16.22 -16.08 4.58
C ASN A 322 -17.71 -15.81 4.87
N PRO A 323 -18.26 -14.65 4.45
CA PRO A 323 -19.67 -14.31 4.70
C PRO A 323 -20.67 -15.18 3.94
N TYR A 324 -20.19 -16.00 2.99
CA TYR A 324 -21.00 -16.94 2.20
C TYR A 324 -20.93 -18.38 2.71
N VAL A 325 -20.26 -18.62 3.83
CA VAL A 325 -20.25 -19.90 4.55
C VAL A 325 -21.02 -19.72 5.85
N ASP A 326 -21.91 -20.65 6.17
CA ASP A 326 -22.65 -20.61 7.43
C ASP A 326 -21.68 -20.82 8.59
N SER A 327 -21.39 -19.76 9.35
CA SER A 327 -20.47 -19.82 10.48
C SER A 327 -20.89 -20.84 11.55
N SER A 328 -22.18 -21.20 11.64
CA SER A 328 -22.66 -22.23 12.57
C SER A 328 -22.27 -23.65 12.14
N SER A 329 -21.96 -23.85 10.86
CA SER A 329 -21.44 -25.11 10.33
C SER A 329 -19.94 -25.30 10.56
N VAL A 330 -19.22 -24.23 10.92
CA VAL A 330 -17.78 -24.24 11.22
C VAL A 330 -17.57 -24.50 12.71
N LEU A 331 -17.77 -25.75 13.12
CA LEU A 331 -17.70 -26.18 14.52
C LEU A 331 -16.23 -26.26 15.01
N SER A 332 -15.97 -25.69 16.18
CA SER A 332 -14.84 -26.03 17.06
C SER A 332 -15.40 -26.18 18.47
N SER A 333 -14.97 -27.21 19.21
CA SER A 333 -15.45 -27.46 20.57
C SER A 333 -15.08 -26.33 21.52
N GLU A 334 -13.93 -25.69 21.30
CA GLU A 334 -13.42 -24.57 22.09
C GLU A 334 -12.73 -23.54 21.16
N VAL A 335 -12.95 -22.25 21.44
CA VAL A 335 -12.41 -21.11 20.70
C VAL A 335 -11.84 -20.13 21.72
N VAL A 336 -10.66 -19.59 21.43
CA VAL A 336 -9.96 -18.62 22.28
C VAL A 336 -9.83 -17.30 21.53
N ASP A 337 -10.14 -16.20 22.21
CA ASP A 337 -9.87 -14.86 21.72
C ASP A 337 -8.43 -14.48 22.04
N LEU A 338 -7.66 -14.18 21.01
CA LEU A 338 -6.28 -13.78 21.10
C LEU A 338 -6.11 -12.39 20.48
N GLU A 339 -5.26 -11.57 21.07
CA GLU A 339 -4.78 -10.37 20.37
C GLU A 339 -4.11 -10.77 19.05
N VAL A 340 -4.28 -9.96 18.00
CA VAL A 340 -3.82 -10.29 16.63
C VAL A 340 -2.35 -10.70 16.60
N GLU A 341 -1.46 -9.95 17.24
CA GLU A 341 -0.04 -10.30 17.26
C GLU A 341 0.25 -11.48 18.17
N ALA A 342 -0.45 -11.64 19.29
CA ALA A 342 -0.37 -12.85 20.08
C ALA A 342 -0.67 -14.08 19.22
N ALA A 343 -1.69 -14.03 18.36
CA ALA A 343 -2.03 -15.09 17.40
C ALA A 343 -0.94 -15.33 16.32
N MET A 344 -0.25 -14.27 15.88
CA MET A 344 0.88 -14.40 14.94
C MET A 344 2.17 -14.88 15.60
N LYS A 345 2.36 -14.59 16.89
CA LYS A 345 3.59 -14.83 17.66
C LYS A 345 3.56 -16.08 18.54
N VAL A 346 2.53 -16.94 18.46
CA VAL A 346 2.23 -17.99 19.46
C VAL A 346 3.43 -18.90 19.81
N TYR A 347 4.57 -18.88 19.12
CA TYR A 347 5.78 -19.55 19.57
C TYR A 347 7.09 -18.82 19.25
N ASN A 348 7.65 -18.12 20.24
CA ASN A 348 9.09 -17.86 20.31
C ASN A 348 9.78 -19.09 20.93
N LYS A 349 10.66 -19.75 20.17
CA LYS A 349 11.56 -20.80 20.70
C LYS A 349 12.68 -20.18 21.55
N PRO A 350 13.40 -20.97 22.38
CA PRO A 350 14.61 -20.50 23.06
C PRO A 350 15.75 -20.20 22.06
N ASP A 351 16.51 -19.13 22.34
CA ASP A 351 17.48 -18.47 21.45
C ASP A 351 18.44 -19.40 20.69
N ARG A 352 18.90 -20.51 21.29
CA ARG A 352 19.92 -21.38 20.66
C ARG A 352 19.45 -22.24 19.49
N ILE A 353 18.15 -22.57 19.40
CA ILE A 353 17.60 -23.34 18.27
C ILE A 353 17.25 -22.40 17.11
N ILE A 354 17.08 -21.11 17.39
CA ILE A 354 16.68 -20.09 16.40
C ILE A 354 17.82 -19.83 15.42
N ASP A 355 19.07 -19.66 15.89
CA ASP A 355 20.20 -19.31 15.02
C ASP A 355 20.45 -20.34 13.90
N GLU A 356 20.40 -21.65 14.21
CA GLU A 356 20.60 -22.71 13.21
C GLU A 356 19.45 -22.75 12.19
N LEU A 357 18.21 -22.54 12.66
CA LEU A 357 17.03 -22.50 11.80
C LEU A 357 17.05 -21.26 10.90
N ASP A 358 17.44 -20.11 11.43
CA ASP A 358 17.56 -18.86 10.68
C ASP A 358 18.67 -18.98 9.64
N GLN A 359 19.80 -19.60 9.97
CA GLN A 359 20.86 -19.86 9.00
C GLN A 359 20.39 -20.78 7.87
N GLN A 360 19.66 -21.85 8.17
CA GLN A 360 19.09 -22.74 7.16
C GLN A 360 18.03 -22.05 6.30
N ALA A 361 17.13 -21.29 6.93
CA ALA A 361 16.11 -20.51 6.23
C ALA A 361 16.76 -19.49 5.29
N GLN A 362 17.79 -18.79 5.75
CA GLN A 362 18.55 -17.86 4.95
C GLN A 362 19.25 -18.55 3.77
N ALA A 363 19.79 -19.75 3.96
CA ALA A 363 20.40 -20.52 2.88
C ALA A 363 19.38 -20.87 1.78
N PHE A 364 18.17 -21.30 2.14
CA PHE A 364 17.11 -21.56 1.16
C PHE A 364 16.63 -20.28 0.47
N ARG A 365 16.53 -19.15 1.18
CA ARG A 365 16.21 -17.84 0.56
C ARG A 365 17.27 -17.45 -0.48
N CYS A 366 18.55 -17.51 -0.11
CA CYS A 366 19.65 -17.22 -1.04
C CYS A 366 19.64 -18.15 -2.25
N ALA A 367 19.32 -19.43 -2.08
CA ALA A 367 19.20 -20.37 -3.19
C ALA A 367 18.03 -20.00 -4.11
N ALA A 368 16.85 -19.68 -3.56
CA ALA A 368 15.71 -19.22 -4.33
C ALA A 368 16.02 -17.94 -5.12
N ASP A 369 16.64 -16.95 -4.47
CA ASP A 369 17.05 -15.71 -5.13
C ASP A 369 18.07 -15.94 -6.25
N TYR A 370 19.01 -16.88 -6.05
CA TYR A 370 19.96 -17.30 -7.08
C TYR A 370 19.22 -17.91 -8.28
N HIS A 371 18.31 -18.86 -8.05
CA HIS A 371 17.56 -19.50 -9.14
C HIS A 371 16.64 -18.52 -9.87
N ARG A 372 15.96 -17.63 -9.15
CA ARG A 372 15.17 -16.52 -9.71
C ARG A 372 16.01 -15.62 -10.62
N ALA A 373 17.23 -15.26 -10.20
CA ALA A 373 18.14 -14.44 -10.99
C ALA A 373 18.66 -15.14 -12.26
N ASN A 374 18.53 -16.47 -12.34
CA ASN A 374 18.91 -17.29 -13.49
C ASN A 374 17.70 -17.85 -14.27
N ASP A 375 16.49 -17.32 -14.01
CA ASP A 375 15.22 -17.77 -14.63
C ASP A 375 14.92 -19.28 -14.45
N ASP A 376 15.47 -19.91 -13.41
CA ASP A 376 15.27 -21.33 -13.08
C ASP A 376 14.12 -21.50 -12.08
N VAL A 377 12.90 -21.42 -12.60
CA VAL A 377 11.68 -21.40 -11.78
C VAL A 377 11.45 -22.73 -11.04
N GLU A 378 11.88 -23.87 -11.59
CA GLU A 378 11.71 -25.17 -10.94
C GLU A 378 12.58 -25.29 -9.69
N GLN A 379 13.84 -24.86 -9.77
CA GLN A 379 14.72 -24.88 -8.62
C GLN A 379 14.42 -23.77 -7.62
N GLU A 380 13.94 -22.62 -8.08
CA GLU A 380 13.37 -21.59 -7.21
C GLU A 380 12.21 -22.20 -6.38
N ALA A 381 11.25 -22.84 -7.02
CA ALA A 381 10.13 -23.49 -6.36
C ALA A 381 10.58 -24.59 -5.38
N SER A 382 11.60 -25.38 -5.74
CA SER A 382 12.18 -26.40 -4.88
C SER A 382 12.78 -25.80 -3.60
N ALA A 383 13.60 -24.76 -3.72
CA ALA A 383 14.23 -24.07 -2.59
C ALA A 383 13.17 -23.40 -1.69
N LEU A 384 12.17 -22.73 -2.28
CA LEU A 384 11.07 -22.11 -1.55
C LEU A 384 10.18 -23.15 -0.84
N GLY A 385 9.92 -24.29 -1.46
CA GLY A 385 9.21 -25.40 -0.83
C GLY A 385 9.96 -25.96 0.39
N GLN A 386 11.29 -26.08 0.30
CA GLN A 386 12.14 -26.47 1.44
C GLN A 386 12.10 -25.42 2.56
N LEU A 387 12.14 -24.13 2.22
CA LEU A 387 12.00 -23.03 3.16
C LEU A 387 10.65 -23.06 3.89
N VAL A 388 9.53 -23.16 3.16
CA VAL A 388 8.19 -23.24 3.75
C VAL A 388 8.05 -24.46 4.65
N CYS A 389 8.52 -25.63 4.21
CA CYS A 389 8.51 -26.85 5.00
C CYS A 389 9.36 -26.74 6.27
N LEU A 390 10.53 -26.09 6.18
CA LEU A 390 11.37 -25.80 7.34
C LEU A 390 10.60 -24.91 8.32
N LEU A 391 10.11 -23.75 7.86
CA LEU A 391 9.41 -22.77 8.70
C LEU A 391 8.14 -23.33 9.34
N GLU A 392 7.34 -24.14 8.62
CA GLU A 392 6.17 -24.81 9.17
C GLU A 392 6.50 -25.78 10.32
N LYS A 393 7.63 -26.49 10.24
CA LYS A 393 8.09 -27.44 11.28
C LYS A 393 8.84 -26.74 12.42
N ALA A 394 9.58 -25.70 12.07
CA ALA A 394 10.53 -25.00 12.91
C ALA A 394 9.84 -23.92 13.76
N CYS A 395 8.90 -23.19 13.19
CA CYS A 395 8.13 -22.15 13.83
C CYS A 395 6.73 -22.70 14.09
N TYR A 396 6.41 -23.02 15.35
CA TYR A 396 5.04 -23.41 15.71
C TYR A 396 4.01 -22.25 15.56
N ALA A 397 4.41 -21.12 14.97
CA ALA A 397 3.56 -19.98 14.62
C ALA A 397 3.11 -20.08 13.15
N PRO A 398 2.05 -20.85 12.82
CA PRO A 398 1.56 -21.00 11.44
C PRO A 398 1.11 -19.68 10.81
N LEU A 399 0.88 -18.66 11.64
CA LEU A 399 0.39 -17.35 11.24
C LEU A 399 1.50 -16.28 11.26
N SER A 400 2.77 -16.68 11.35
CA SER A 400 3.88 -15.72 11.44
C SER A 400 4.09 -14.94 10.13
N MET A 401 4.65 -13.74 10.26
CA MET A 401 4.97 -12.88 9.13
C MET A 401 6.03 -13.53 8.22
N GLU A 402 7.02 -14.22 8.79
CA GLU A 402 8.14 -14.83 8.07
C GLU A 402 7.69 -15.99 7.20
N LEU A 403 6.75 -16.80 7.70
CA LEU A 403 6.15 -17.89 6.95
C LEU A 403 5.20 -17.34 5.87
N TYR A 404 4.37 -16.34 6.21
CA TYR A 404 3.53 -15.65 5.23
C TYR A 404 4.34 -15.14 4.02
N GLN A 405 5.48 -14.48 4.26
CA GLN A 405 6.36 -13.98 3.19
C GLN A 405 6.90 -15.13 2.32
N ALA A 406 7.43 -16.19 2.95
CA ALA A 406 7.94 -17.35 2.22
C ALA A 406 6.85 -18.04 1.37
N ARG A 407 5.60 -18.10 1.86
CA ARG A 407 4.47 -18.63 1.09
C ARG A 407 4.12 -17.75 -0.11
N GLY A 408 4.21 -16.43 0.01
CA GLY A 408 3.95 -15.51 -1.10
C GLY A 408 4.92 -15.69 -2.27
N ASP A 409 6.21 -15.80 -1.95
CA ASP A 409 7.24 -16.13 -2.93
C ASP A 409 6.97 -17.52 -3.54
N TYR A 410 6.73 -18.52 -2.69
CA TYR A 410 6.51 -19.90 -3.14
C TYR A 410 5.28 -20.04 -4.04
N LEU A 411 4.17 -19.39 -3.68
CA LEU A 411 2.95 -19.37 -4.48
C LEU A 411 3.23 -18.86 -5.90
N SER A 412 4.04 -17.81 -6.03
CA SER A 412 4.38 -17.24 -7.34
C SER A 412 5.09 -18.27 -8.23
N SER A 413 6.10 -18.98 -7.71
CA SER A 413 6.79 -20.04 -8.46
C SER A 413 5.90 -21.27 -8.72
N LEU A 414 4.98 -21.60 -7.80
CA LEU A 414 4.02 -22.70 -7.99
C LEU A 414 3.02 -22.42 -9.12
N LEU A 415 2.55 -21.17 -9.23
CA LEU A 415 1.66 -20.77 -10.33
C LEU A 415 2.37 -20.86 -11.69
N LEU A 416 3.66 -20.53 -11.75
CA LEU A 416 4.47 -20.64 -12.97
C LEU A 416 4.79 -22.09 -13.36
N THR A 417 5.05 -22.95 -12.37
CA THR A 417 5.34 -24.39 -12.58
C THR A 417 4.07 -25.24 -12.75
N GLY A 418 2.88 -24.66 -12.54
CA GLY A 418 1.60 -25.35 -12.72
C GLY A 418 1.27 -26.36 -11.62
N ASN A 419 1.92 -26.31 -10.46
CA ASN A 419 1.58 -27.18 -9.32
C ASN A 419 0.39 -26.60 -8.53
N LEU A 420 -0.79 -26.74 -9.12
CA LEU A 420 -2.02 -26.07 -8.66
C LEU A 420 -2.50 -26.55 -7.28
N SER A 421 -2.33 -27.83 -6.97
CA SER A 421 -2.75 -28.39 -5.68
C SER A 421 -1.95 -27.80 -4.51
N GLU A 422 -0.63 -27.68 -4.69
CA GLU A 422 0.22 -27.01 -3.71
C GLU A 422 -0.06 -25.50 -3.67
N ALA A 423 -0.20 -24.85 -4.84
CA ALA A 423 -0.55 -23.44 -4.93
C ALA A 423 -1.83 -23.12 -4.15
N ARG A 424 -2.86 -23.97 -4.26
CA ARG A 424 -4.12 -23.83 -3.50
C ARG A 424 -3.88 -23.88 -1.99
N ARG A 425 -3.04 -24.80 -1.51
CA ARG A 425 -2.71 -24.91 -0.08
C ARG A 425 -2.01 -23.65 0.42
N GLN A 426 -1.01 -23.18 -0.33
CA GLN A 426 -0.27 -21.97 0.01
C GLN A 426 -1.18 -20.73 -0.02
N CYS A 427 -2.01 -20.61 -1.06
CA CYS A 427 -2.99 -19.54 -1.21
C CYS A 427 -4.00 -19.50 -0.06
N THR A 428 -4.53 -20.65 0.36
CA THR A 428 -5.44 -20.76 1.52
C THR A 428 -4.79 -20.26 2.80
N ALA A 429 -3.54 -20.65 3.05
CA ALA A 429 -2.78 -20.19 4.21
C ALA A 429 -2.51 -18.67 4.18
N ILE A 430 -2.19 -18.11 3.00
CA ILE A 430 -2.02 -16.67 2.81
C ILE A 430 -3.33 -15.93 3.12
N VAL A 431 -4.47 -16.36 2.55
CA VAL A 431 -5.79 -15.74 2.83
C VAL A 431 -6.11 -15.77 4.32
N ALA A 432 -5.85 -16.90 5.00
CA ALA A 432 -6.08 -17.02 6.44
C ALA A 432 -5.33 -15.94 7.23
N VAL A 433 -4.03 -15.74 6.96
CA VAL A 433 -3.23 -14.70 7.61
C VAL A 433 -3.75 -13.30 7.27
N LEU A 434 -4.10 -13.04 6.00
CA LEU A 434 -4.63 -11.74 5.58
C LEU A 434 -5.93 -11.39 6.32
N CYS A 435 -6.83 -12.36 6.54
CA CYS A 435 -8.09 -12.16 7.25
C CYS A 435 -7.91 -11.80 8.73
N LEU A 436 -6.81 -12.23 9.35
CA LEU A 436 -6.50 -11.90 10.75
C LEU A 436 -5.90 -10.50 10.89
N VAL A 437 -5.10 -10.10 9.90
CA VAL A 437 -4.23 -8.93 10.00
C VAL A 437 -4.87 -7.66 9.44
N PHE A 438 -5.61 -7.80 8.35
CA PHE A 438 -6.13 -6.67 7.59
C PHE A 438 -7.64 -6.46 7.83
N PRO A 439 -8.13 -5.21 7.70
CA PRO A 439 -9.56 -4.94 7.66
C PRO A 439 -10.24 -5.75 6.54
N SER A 440 -11.49 -6.18 6.74
CA SER A 440 -12.19 -7.16 5.88
C SER A 440 -12.25 -6.80 4.39
N TYR A 441 -12.14 -5.52 4.04
CA TYR A 441 -12.21 -5.02 2.67
C TYR A 441 -10.85 -4.58 2.11
N HIS A 442 -9.74 -5.07 2.68
CA HIS A 442 -8.40 -4.73 2.21
C HIS A 442 -8.12 -5.31 0.80
N PRO A 443 -7.45 -4.56 -0.10
CA PRO A 443 -7.17 -5.00 -1.47
C PRO A 443 -6.49 -6.37 -1.56
N LEU A 444 -5.50 -6.64 -0.70
CA LEU A 444 -4.76 -7.91 -0.70
C LEU A 444 -5.65 -9.12 -0.40
N ILE A 445 -6.67 -8.97 0.45
CA ILE A 445 -7.65 -10.04 0.71
C ILE A 445 -8.42 -10.34 -0.58
N GLY A 446 -8.95 -9.31 -1.24
CA GLY A 446 -9.75 -9.47 -2.46
C GLY A 446 -8.96 -10.08 -3.62
N LEU A 447 -7.72 -9.64 -3.82
CA LEU A 447 -6.83 -10.17 -4.86
C LEU A 447 -6.47 -11.64 -4.57
N GLN A 448 -6.13 -11.96 -3.31
CA GLN A 448 -5.78 -13.34 -2.96
C GLN A 448 -6.99 -14.28 -3.01
N LEU A 449 -8.19 -13.80 -2.65
CA LEU A 449 -9.43 -14.57 -2.79
C LEU A 449 -9.78 -14.80 -4.26
N PHE A 450 -9.52 -13.85 -5.15
CA PHE A 450 -9.65 -14.04 -6.60
C PHE A 450 -8.78 -15.24 -7.03
N THR A 451 -7.49 -15.21 -6.70
CA THR A 451 -6.56 -16.31 -7.00
C THR A 451 -6.99 -17.64 -6.37
N LEU A 452 -7.48 -17.61 -5.13
CA LEU A 452 -7.98 -18.82 -4.47
C LEU A 452 -9.18 -19.42 -5.20
N GLY A 453 -10.12 -18.58 -5.66
CA GLY A 453 -11.27 -19.03 -6.45
C GLY A 453 -10.84 -19.71 -7.75
N ASP A 454 -9.87 -19.12 -8.47
CA ASP A 454 -9.31 -19.73 -9.69
C ASP A 454 -8.67 -21.11 -9.40
N LEU A 455 -7.93 -21.21 -8.30
CA LEU A 455 -7.27 -22.45 -7.89
C LEU A 455 -8.27 -23.54 -7.45
N GLU A 456 -9.33 -23.18 -6.74
CA GLU A 456 -10.40 -24.12 -6.37
C GLU A 456 -11.10 -24.68 -7.62
N GLY A 457 -11.41 -23.82 -8.58
CA GLY A 457 -11.99 -24.23 -9.87
C GLY A 457 -11.06 -25.14 -10.66
N ALA A 458 -9.77 -24.80 -10.73
CA ALA A 458 -8.78 -25.56 -11.49
C ALA A 458 -8.45 -26.93 -10.86
N CYS A 459 -8.54 -27.05 -9.54
CA CYS A 459 -8.42 -28.34 -8.85
C CYS A 459 -9.68 -29.22 -9.01
N GLY A 460 -10.83 -28.64 -9.35
CA GLY A 460 -12.06 -29.37 -9.71
C GLY A 460 -12.80 -30.00 -8.53
N ASP A 461 -12.51 -29.56 -7.29
CA ASP A 461 -12.95 -30.26 -6.08
C ASP A 461 -14.34 -29.83 -5.58
N ASP A 462 -14.70 -28.54 -5.68
CA ASP A 462 -15.95 -28.00 -5.10
C ASP A 462 -16.39 -26.68 -5.76
N LEU A 463 -17.37 -26.77 -6.68
CA LEU A 463 -17.91 -25.63 -7.41
C LEU A 463 -18.65 -24.63 -6.48
N GLN A 464 -19.31 -25.12 -5.43
CA GLN A 464 -20.04 -24.25 -4.51
C GLN A 464 -19.07 -23.41 -3.67
N LYS A 465 -17.97 -24.04 -3.22
CA LYS A 465 -16.88 -23.35 -2.53
C LYS A 465 -16.23 -22.30 -3.43
N GLN A 466 -15.95 -22.63 -4.68
CA GLN A 466 -15.43 -21.67 -5.67
C GLN A 466 -16.36 -20.45 -5.80
N GLN A 467 -17.66 -20.68 -6.01
CA GLN A 467 -18.63 -19.59 -6.14
C GLN A 467 -18.71 -18.71 -4.88
N ASN A 468 -18.66 -19.32 -3.70
CA ASN A 468 -18.66 -18.58 -2.43
C ASN A 468 -17.42 -17.69 -2.29
N ILE A 469 -16.24 -18.21 -2.67
CA ILE A 469 -14.99 -17.45 -2.66
C ILE A 469 -15.03 -16.31 -3.69
N TYR A 470 -15.54 -16.53 -4.90
CA TYR A 470 -15.69 -15.45 -5.88
C TYR A 470 -16.66 -14.36 -5.44
N LYS A 471 -17.79 -14.71 -4.81
CA LYS A 471 -18.71 -13.71 -4.24
C LYS A 471 -18.01 -12.88 -3.16
N TRP A 472 -17.22 -13.53 -2.30
CA TRP A 472 -16.44 -12.84 -1.28
C TRP A 472 -15.37 -11.92 -1.89
N ALA A 473 -14.55 -12.42 -2.82
CA ALA A 473 -13.55 -11.65 -3.55
C ALA A 473 -14.18 -10.42 -4.21
N ARG A 474 -15.32 -10.59 -4.88
CA ARG A 474 -16.05 -9.52 -5.57
C ARG A 474 -16.46 -8.42 -4.60
N ASP A 475 -17.01 -8.76 -3.45
CA ASP A 475 -17.48 -7.75 -2.49
C ASP A 475 -16.31 -6.98 -1.88
N VAL A 476 -15.18 -7.65 -1.61
CA VAL A 476 -13.93 -7.00 -1.20
C VAL A 476 -13.40 -6.07 -2.28
N LEU A 477 -13.37 -6.51 -3.54
CA LEU A 477 -12.87 -5.74 -4.67
C LEU A 477 -13.79 -4.58 -5.06
N ARG A 478 -15.11 -4.70 -4.87
CA ARG A 478 -16.07 -3.59 -5.05
C ARG A 478 -15.76 -2.42 -4.13
N VAL A 479 -15.34 -2.70 -2.90
CA VAL A 479 -14.93 -1.67 -1.92
C VAL A 479 -13.50 -1.19 -2.18
N SER A 480 -12.54 -2.09 -2.42
CA SER A 480 -11.13 -1.71 -2.55
C SER A 480 -10.75 -1.12 -3.91
N HIS A 481 -11.40 -1.55 -5.00
CA HIS A 481 -11.08 -1.13 -6.37
C HIS A 481 -12.21 -0.31 -7.01
N GLY A 482 -13.45 -0.57 -6.62
CA GLY A 482 -14.64 0.10 -7.15
C GLY A 482 -15.47 -0.79 -8.06
N THR A 483 -16.76 -0.53 -8.12
CA THR A 483 -17.73 -1.40 -8.82
C THR A 483 -17.51 -1.49 -10.33
N GLN A 484 -16.88 -0.47 -10.92
CA GLN A 484 -16.61 -0.39 -12.36
C GLN A 484 -15.22 -0.92 -12.74
N HIS A 485 -14.48 -1.51 -11.80
CA HIS A 485 -13.15 -2.02 -12.06
C HIS A 485 -13.20 -3.34 -12.84
N ASP A 486 -12.26 -3.56 -13.77
CA ASP A 486 -12.24 -4.74 -14.66
C ASP A 486 -12.28 -6.07 -13.90
N LEU A 487 -11.50 -6.19 -12.82
CA LEU A 487 -11.54 -7.37 -11.94
C LEU A 487 -12.93 -7.65 -11.35
N VAL A 488 -13.67 -6.59 -10.98
CA VAL A 488 -15.03 -6.74 -10.44
C VAL A 488 -15.99 -7.16 -11.54
N GLN A 489 -15.89 -6.54 -12.71
CA GLN A 489 -16.71 -6.89 -13.87
C GLN A 489 -16.45 -8.34 -14.32
N HIS A 490 -15.20 -8.79 -14.26
CA HIS A 490 -14.84 -10.18 -14.52
C HIS A 490 -15.51 -11.14 -13.54
N LEU A 491 -15.43 -10.87 -12.23
CA LEU A 491 -16.09 -11.70 -11.22
C LEU A 491 -17.62 -11.67 -11.35
N ASP A 492 -18.19 -10.51 -11.70
CA ASP A 492 -19.64 -10.41 -11.96
C ASP A 492 -20.06 -11.26 -13.17
N ALA A 493 -19.22 -11.40 -14.19
CA ALA A 493 -19.47 -12.30 -15.32
C ALA A 493 -19.30 -13.78 -14.95
N GLN A 494 -18.32 -14.13 -14.10
CA GLN A 494 -18.11 -15.51 -13.64
C GLN A 494 -19.23 -16.03 -12.71
N LEU A 495 -19.97 -15.12 -12.08
CA LEU A 495 -21.04 -15.43 -11.12
C LEU A 495 -22.45 -15.46 -11.75
N GLN A 496 -22.57 -15.16 -13.04
CA GLN A 496 -23.78 -15.32 -13.84
C GLN A 496 -23.82 -16.70 -14.47
#